data_AF-A0A958BBL3-F1
#
_entry.id   AF-A0A958BBL3-F1
#
_cell.length_a   1.000
_cell.length_b   1.000
_cell.length_c   1.000
_cell.angle_alpha   90.00
_cell.angle_beta   90.00
_cell.angle_gamma   90.00
#
_symmetry.space_group_name_H-M   'P 1'
#
loop_
_entity.id
_entity.type
_entity.pdbx_description
1 polymer ?
#
loop_
_entity_poly.entity_id
_entity_poly.type
_entity_poly.pdbx_seq_one_letter_code
_entity_poly.pdbx_strand_id
1 'polypeptide(L)'
;MATGSGKTLIMAAAMLYLYQRGHRHFIFFVNSTNIIEKTRDNFLNPRSSKYLFADSIKFGSKQVRIGEVGNFEAAGLDDINLLFTTIQGLHTRLNDPRENALTYEDFANRHIVLISDEAHHINALTKSKLNKTEAEEENTWEYTVNKVFTAHADNILLEFT
;
A
#
# COMPACT_ATOMS: atom_id res chain seq x y z
N MET A 1 -4.57 9.74 -16.34
CA MET A 1 -5.81 10.47 -15.95
C MET A 1 -5.47 11.84 -15.39
N ALA A 2 -6.37 12.83 -15.58
CA ALA A 2 -6.19 14.19 -15.07
C ALA A 2 -6.38 14.26 -13.53
N THR A 3 -5.57 15.09 -12.88
CA THR A 3 -5.73 15.54 -11.49
C THR A 3 -7.15 16.09 -11.29
N GLY A 4 -7.95 15.41 -10.47
CA GLY A 4 -9.37 15.75 -10.22
C GLY A 4 -10.40 14.68 -10.63
N SER A 5 -9.96 13.55 -11.18
CA SER A 5 -10.83 12.46 -11.68
C SER A 5 -11.43 11.52 -10.61
N GLY A 6 -11.31 11.85 -9.32
CA GLY A 6 -11.93 11.06 -8.24
C GLY A 6 -11.21 9.76 -7.86
N LYS A 7 -10.06 9.43 -8.44
CA LYS A 7 -9.32 8.19 -8.12
C LYS A 7 -9.05 8.01 -6.62
N THR A 8 -8.58 9.07 -5.98
CA THR A 8 -8.21 9.04 -4.57
C THR A 8 -9.45 8.78 -3.70
N LEU A 9 -10.64 9.21 -4.14
CA LEU A 9 -11.91 8.87 -3.50
C LEU A 9 -12.27 7.40 -3.72
N ILE A 10 -12.09 6.86 -4.93
CA ILE A 10 -12.31 5.42 -5.20
C ILE A 10 -11.36 4.56 -4.37
N MET A 11 -10.11 5.00 -4.21
CA MET A 11 -9.11 4.34 -3.35
C MET A 11 -9.55 4.32 -1.88
N ALA A 12 -10.01 5.46 -1.35
CA ALA A 12 -10.58 5.53 -0.02
C ALA A 12 -11.79 4.60 0.15
N ALA A 13 -12.71 4.57 -0.83
CA ALA A 13 -13.87 3.68 -0.83
C ALA A 13 -13.47 2.19 -0.88
N ALA A 14 -12.50 1.84 -1.73
CA ALA A 14 -11.98 0.48 -1.84
C ALA A 14 -11.33 0.01 -0.52
N MET A 15 -10.58 0.90 0.15
CA MET A 15 -10.00 0.61 1.46
C MET A 15 -11.07 0.32 2.51
N LEU A 16 -12.14 1.12 2.58
CA LEU A 16 -13.26 0.87 3.50
C LEU A 16 -14.02 -0.43 3.18
N TYR A 17 -14.21 -0.72 1.89
CA TYR A 17 -14.85 -1.96 1.45
C TYR A 17 -14.02 -3.20 1.82
N LEU A 18 -12.70 -3.17 1.58
CA LEU A 18 -11.80 -4.26 1.94
C LEU A 18 -11.68 -4.41 3.47
N TYR A 19 -11.77 -3.31 4.21
CA TYR A 19 -11.87 -3.38 5.67
C TYR A 19 -13.09 -4.21 6.13
N GLN A 20 -14.27 -3.99 5.52
CA GLN A 20 -15.46 -4.80 5.82
C GLN A 20 -15.26 -6.28 5.51
N ARG A 21 -14.40 -6.61 4.54
CA ARG A 21 -14.04 -7.99 4.16
C ARG A 21 -12.94 -8.61 5.01
N GLY A 22 -12.46 -7.92 6.05
CA GLY A 22 -11.49 -8.45 7.01
C GLY A 22 -10.06 -7.95 6.82
N HIS A 23 -9.77 -7.14 5.80
CA HIS A 23 -8.44 -6.58 5.62
C HIS A 23 -8.16 -5.46 6.64
N ARG A 24 -6.97 -5.45 7.23
CA ARG A 24 -6.56 -4.44 8.24
C ARG A 24 -5.27 -3.72 7.88
N HIS A 25 -4.50 -4.28 6.96
CA HIS A 25 -3.14 -3.83 6.64
C HIS A 25 -3.06 -3.45 5.18
N PHE A 26 -2.71 -2.19 4.96
CA PHE A 26 -2.65 -1.56 3.65
C PHE A 26 -1.26 -0.97 3.45
N ILE A 27 -0.69 -1.18 2.26
CA ILE A 27 0.56 -0.54 1.84
C ILE A 27 0.24 0.32 0.64
N PHE A 28 0.36 1.63 0.81
CA PHE A 28 0.30 2.59 -0.29
C PHE A 28 1.72 2.85 -0.80
N PHE A 29 1.96 2.55 -2.08
CA PHE A 29 3.27 2.71 -2.68
C PHE A 29 3.23 3.30 -4.09
N VAL A 30 4.14 4.25 -4.32
CA VAL A 30 4.23 5.07 -5.55
C VAL A 30 5.67 5.45 -5.83
N ASN A 31 5.97 6.01 -7.01
CA ASN A 31 7.34 6.41 -7.35
C ASN A 31 7.77 7.73 -6.69
N SER A 32 6.83 8.62 -6.37
CA SER A 32 7.15 9.98 -5.90
C SER A 32 6.72 10.22 -4.46
N THR A 33 7.65 10.74 -3.66
CA THR A 33 7.36 11.24 -2.30
C THR A 33 6.29 12.34 -2.29
N ASN A 34 6.21 13.15 -3.35
CA ASN A 34 5.17 14.17 -3.47
C ASN A 34 3.76 13.56 -3.55
N ILE A 35 3.61 12.38 -4.16
CA ILE A 35 2.32 11.67 -4.23
C ILE A 35 2.01 11.03 -2.86
N ILE A 36 3.03 10.51 -2.18
CA ILE A 36 2.91 10.02 -0.80
C ILE A 36 2.37 11.11 0.11
N GLU A 37 3.03 12.27 0.19
CA GLU A 37 2.62 13.32 1.13
C GLU A 37 1.22 13.85 0.81
N LYS A 38 0.85 13.98 -0.47
CA LYS A 38 -0.50 14.38 -0.87
C LYS A 38 -1.55 13.34 -0.47
N THR A 39 -1.28 12.06 -0.69
CA THR A 39 -2.23 10.98 -0.36
C THR A 39 -2.34 10.82 1.15
N ARG A 40 -1.22 10.93 1.86
CA ARG A 40 -1.15 10.94 3.32
C ARG A 40 -1.97 12.10 3.91
N ASP A 41 -1.83 13.31 3.39
CA ASP A 41 -2.65 14.46 3.81
C ASP A 41 -4.14 14.19 3.56
N ASN A 42 -4.51 13.73 2.36
CA ASN A 42 -5.90 13.40 2.02
C ASN A 42 -6.49 12.30 2.92
N PHE A 43 -5.67 11.36 3.42
CA PHE A 43 -6.13 10.20 4.17
C PHE A 43 -6.10 10.38 5.68
N LEU A 44 -5.22 11.23 6.21
CA LEU A 44 -4.94 11.29 7.66
C LEU A 44 -5.11 12.67 8.28
N ASN A 45 -5.25 13.74 7.47
CA ASN A 45 -5.34 15.10 8.00
C ASN A 45 -6.79 15.61 8.01
N PRO A 46 -7.56 15.49 9.10
CA PRO A 46 -8.94 15.98 9.18
C PRO A 46 -9.06 17.51 9.06
N ARG A 47 -7.96 18.26 9.14
CA ARG A 47 -7.95 19.71 8.93
C ARG A 47 -7.77 20.10 7.47
N SER A 48 -7.41 19.17 6.60
CA SER A 48 -7.26 19.41 5.17
C SER A 48 -8.62 19.49 4.51
N SER A 49 -8.82 20.46 3.61
CA SER A 49 -10.04 20.53 2.79
C SER A 49 -10.16 19.37 1.80
N LYS A 50 -9.09 18.58 1.64
CA LYS A 50 -9.04 17.37 0.79
C LYS A 50 -9.14 16.07 1.58
N TYR A 51 -9.39 16.15 2.89
CA TYR A 51 -9.58 14.97 3.72
C TYR A 51 -10.75 14.13 3.20
N LEU A 52 -10.55 12.82 3.08
CA LEU A 52 -11.47 11.93 2.38
C LEU A 52 -12.40 11.14 3.29
N PHE A 53 -12.18 11.15 4.60
CA PHE A 53 -12.96 10.38 5.54
C PHE A 53 -13.83 11.27 6.43
N ALA A 54 -14.86 10.67 7.02
CA ALA A 54 -15.60 11.33 8.09
C ALA A 54 -14.77 11.33 9.38
N ASP A 55 -15.04 12.28 10.28
CA ASP A 55 -14.40 12.35 11.61
C ASP A 55 -14.60 11.08 12.44
N SER A 56 -15.70 10.37 12.20
CA SER A 56 -16.00 9.09 12.83
C SER A 56 -16.40 8.06 11.78
N ILE A 57 -15.54 7.06 11.56
CA ILE A 57 -15.82 5.92 10.71
C ILE A 57 -16.36 4.80 11.59
N LYS A 58 -17.56 4.31 11.28
CA LYS A 58 -18.22 3.25 12.05
C LYS A 58 -18.61 2.08 11.16
N PHE A 59 -18.34 0.88 11.64
CA PHE A 59 -18.81 -0.36 11.05
C PHE A 59 -19.64 -1.10 12.11
N GLY A 60 -20.97 -1.00 12.00
CA GLY A 60 -21.88 -1.43 13.05
C GLY A 60 -21.70 -0.60 14.32
N SER A 61 -21.47 -1.25 15.46
CA SER A 61 -21.19 -0.59 16.74
C SER A 61 -19.73 -0.20 16.94
N LYS A 62 -18.84 -0.62 16.03
CA LYS A 62 -17.40 -0.44 16.17
C LYS A 62 -16.93 0.83 15.47
N GLN A 63 -16.22 1.68 16.21
CA GLN A 63 -15.50 2.81 15.64
C GLN A 63 -14.12 2.36 15.17
N VAL A 64 -13.73 2.83 13.98
CA VAL A 64 -12.50 2.42 13.30
C VAL A 64 -11.67 3.65 13.00
N ARG A 65 -10.38 3.57 13.28
CA ARG A 65 -9.43 4.62 12.93
C ARG A 65 -8.64 4.23 11.69
N ILE A 66 -8.24 5.23 10.92
CA ILE A 66 -7.24 5.08 9.86
C ILE A 66 -5.96 5.70 10.42
N GLY A 67 -4.91 4.90 10.53
CA GLY A 67 -3.65 5.31 11.13
C GLY A 67 -2.47 4.92 10.26
N GLU A 68 -1.49 5.81 10.20
CA GLU A 68 -0.19 5.45 9.62
C GLU A 68 0.60 4.58 10.59
N VAL A 69 1.26 3.57 10.05
CA VAL A 69 2.15 2.70 10.81
C VAL A 69 3.51 2.60 10.16
N GLY A 70 4.56 2.43 10.98
CA GLY A 70 5.90 2.15 10.48
C GLY A 70 6.07 0.67 10.09
N ASN A 71 5.40 -0.25 10.76
CA ASN A 71 5.33 -1.68 10.48
C ASN A 71 3.99 -2.25 11.00
N PHE A 72 3.71 -3.53 10.78
CA PHE A 72 2.44 -4.15 11.17
C PHE A 72 2.48 -4.91 12.51
N GLU A 73 3.57 -4.83 13.27
CA GLU A 73 3.72 -5.56 14.55
C GLU A 73 2.91 -4.91 15.68
N ALA A 74 3.00 -3.58 15.79
CA ALA A 74 2.25 -2.80 16.79
C ALA A 74 0.96 -2.17 16.22
N ALA A 75 0.49 -2.69 15.09
CA ALA A 75 -0.70 -2.21 14.41
C ALA A 75 -1.98 -2.48 15.23
N GLY A 76 -2.96 -1.56 15.15
CA GLY A 76 -4.25 -1.77 15.79
C GLY A 76 -4.99 -2.93 15.11
N LEU A 77 -5.30 -3.98 15.86
CA LEU A 77 -5.96 -5.22 15.35
C LEU A 77 -7.27 -4.94 14.61
N ASP A 78 -7.90 -3.84 14.98
CA ASP A 78 -9.25 -3.49 14.62
C ASP A 78 -9.36 -2.23 13.78
N ASP A 79 -8.23 -1.55 13.55
CA ASP A 79 -8.11 -0.32 12.79
C ASP A 79 -7.66 -0.59 11.35
N ILE A 80 -7.73 0.44 10.50
CA ILE A 80 -7.10 0.46 9.18
C ILE A 80 -5.68 0.96 9.37
N ASN A 81 -4.70 0.08 9.17
CA ASN A 81 -3.29 0.36 9.34
C ASN A 81 -2.66 0.58 7.97
N LEU A 82 -2.14 1.78 7.74
CA LEU A 82 -1.65 2.22 6.45
C LEU A 82 -0.15 2.51 6.51
N LEU A 83 0.62 1.83 5.67
CA LEU A 83 2.02 2.12 5.45
C LEU A 83 2.17 2.92 4.16
N PHE A 84 2.78 4.10 4.23
CA PHE A 84 3.18 4.87 3.06
C PHE A 84 4.66 4.63 2.75
N THR A 85 4.98 4.32 1.50
CA THR A 85 6.38 4.13 1.08
C THR A 85 6.55 4.43 -0.39
N THR A 86 7.77 4.75 -0.82
CA THR A 86 8.07 4.74 -2.26
C THR A 86 8.26 3.30 -2.72
N ILE A 87 8.13 3.06 -4.02
CA ILE A 87 8.47 1.78 -4.65
C ILE A 87 9.90 1.36 -4.28
N GLN A 88 10.85 2.29 -4.42
CA GLN A 88 12.26 2.06 -4.11
C GLN A 88 12.45 1.88 -2.60
N GLY A 89 11.74 2.65 -1.77
CA GLY A 89 11.77 2.52 -0.32
C GLY A 89 11.28 1.16 0.16
N LEU A 90 10.21 0.63 -0.44
CA LEU A 90 9.71 -0.72 -0.16
C LEU A 90 10.76 -1.77 -0.54
N HIS A 91 11.34 -1.66 -1.74
CA HIS A 91 12.39 -2.56 -2.21
C HIS A 91 13.62 -2.55 -1.29
N THR A 92 14.15 -1.38 -0.96
CA THR A 92 15.30 -1.25 -0.06
C THR A 92 14.99 -1.82 1.31
N ARG A 93 13.81 -1.52 1.89
CA ARG A 93 13.46 -1.96 3.24
C ARG A 93 13.36 -3.48 3.38
N LEU A 94 12.97 -4.18 2.31
CA LEU A 94 12.81 -5.64 2.32
C LEU A 94 14.08 -6.41 1.97
N ASN A 95 15.02 -5.78 1.27
CA ASN A 95 16.27 -6.42 0.84
C ASN A 95 17.49 -5.96 1.65
N ASP A 96 17.39 -4.84 2.39
CA ASP A 96 18.37 -4.36 3.37
C ASP A 96 17.67 -4.03 4.71
N PRO A 97 17.19 -5.07 5.44
CA PRO A 97 16.37 -4.87 6.63
C PRO A 97 17.20 -4.34 7.80
N ARG A 98 16.66 -3.32 8.47
CA ARG A 98 17.14 -2.82 9.77
C ARG A 98 16.26 -3.34 10.91
N GLU A 99 16.65 -3.11 12.16
CA GLU A 99 15.78 -3.43 13.31
C GLU A 99 14.38 -2.79 13.16
N ASN A 100 13.32 -3.55 13.45
CA ASN A 100 11.89 -3.19 13.29
C ASN A 100 11.46 -2.88 11.84
N ALA A 101 12.22 -3.31 10.83
CA ALA A 101 11.81 -3.25 9.43
C ALA A 101 10.73 -4.29 9.10
N LEU A 102 9.99 -4.04 8.03
CA LEU A 102 9.10 -5.05 7.45
C LEU A 102 9.93 -6.19 6.91
N THR A 103 9.41 -7.41 7.08
CA THR A 103 10.03 -8.64 6.58
C THR A 103 9.10 -9.35 5.61
N TYR A 104 9.64 -10.26 4.80
CA TYR A 104 8.79 -11.11 3.96
C TYR A 104 7.86 -12.01 4.78
N GLU A 105 8.28 -12.42 5.99
CA GLU A 105 7.45 -13.20 6.91
C GLU A 105 6.23 -12.41 7.40
N ASP A 106 6.35 -11.08 7.55
CA ASP A 106 5.23 -10.25 7.93
C ASP A 106 4.06 -10.32 6.95
N PHE A 107 4.38 -10.52 5.66
CA PHE A 107 3.39 -10.62 4.58
C PHE A 107 2.87 -12.03 4.39
N ALA A 108 3.60 -13.06 4.82
CA ALA A 108 3.13 -14.44 4.79
C ALA A 108 2.08 -14.70 5.88
N ASN A 109 2.14 -13.96 7.00
CA ASN A 109 1.26 -14.16 8.16
C ASN A 109 0.07 -13.18 8.22
N ARG A 110 -0.09 -12.29 7.23
CA ARG A 110 -1.10 -11.22 7.26
C ARG A 110 -1.70 -11.02 5.89
N HIS A 111 -2.98 -10.62 5.85
CA HIS A 111 -3.65 -10.27 4.59
C HIS A 111 -3.35 -8.82 4.26
N ILE A 112 -2.56 -8.60 3.21
CA ILE A 112 -2.03 -7.30 2.83
C ILE A 112 -2.72 -6.80 1.57
N VAL A 113 -3.19 -5.57 1.62
CA VAL A 113 -3.69 -4.85 0.44
C VAL A 113 -2.59 -3.90 -0.03
N LEU A 114 -2.04 -4.18 -1.20
CA LEU A 114 -1.10 -3.34 -1.93
C LEU A 114 -1.90 -2.33 -2.76
N ILE A 115 -1.65 -1.05 -2.59
CA ILE A 115 -2.32 0.04 -3.32
C ILE A 115 -1.26 0.86 -4.05
N SER A 116 -1.40 1.00 -5.36
CA SER A 116 -0.51 1.83 -6.17
C SER A 116 -1.29 2.82 -7.04
N ASP A 117 -0.93 4.10 -6.97
CA ASP A 117 -1.30 5.13 -7.95
C ASP A 117 -0.10 5.30 -8.90
N GLU A 118 -0.35 5.31 -10.21
CA GLU A 118 0.68 5.28 -11.29
C GLU A 118 1.27 3.89 -11.59
N ALA A 119 0.47 2.84 -11.40
CA ALA A 119 0.87 1.45 -11.60
C ALA A 119 1.29 1.08 -13.05
N HIS A 120 1.06 1.95 -14.03
CA HIS A 120 1.56 1.76 -15.40
C HIS A 120 3.10 1.63 -15.49
N HIS A 121 3.83 2.06 -14.47
CA HIS A 121 5.27 1.79 -14.36
C HIS A 121 5.57 0.33 -13.97
N ILE A 122 4.67 -0.36 -13.25
CA ILE A 122 4.84 -1.75 -12.78
C ILE A 122 4.76 -2.74 -13.96
N ASN A 123 3.85 -2.50 -14.91
CA ASN A 123 3.58 -3.43 -16.00
C ASN A 123 4.47 -3.26 -17.25
N ALA A 124 5.15 -2.12 -17.41
CA ALA A 124 5.91 -1.80 -18.64
C ALA A 124 7.15 -2.68 -18.88
N LEU A 125 7.69 -3.33 -17.85
CA LEU A 125 8.95 -4.09 -17.91
C LEU A 125 8.78 -5.61 -18.10
N THR A 126 7.55 -6.14 -18.13
CA THR A 126 7.32 -7.53 -18.58
C THR A 126 7.84 -7.77 -20.01
N LYS A 127 7.97 -6.71 -20.82
CA LYS A 127 8.59 -6.75 -22.15
C LYS A 127 10.13 -6.78 -22.13
N SER A 128 10.80 -6.40 -21.04
CA SER A 128 12.28 -6.45 -20.94
C SER A 128 12.82 -7.77 -20.37
N LYS A 129 11.94 -8.68 -19.95
CA LYS A 129 12.28 -10.02 -19.40
C LYS A 129 13.12 -10.89 -20.34
N LEU A 130 13.14 -10.58 -21.63
CA LEU A 130 13.83 -11.41 -22.62
C LEU A 130 15.36 -11.31 -22.58
N ASN A 131 15.94 -10.32 -21.86
CA ASN A 131 17.37 -10.03 -21.90
C ASN A 131 18.07 -9.90 -20.52
N LYS A 132 17.43 -10.27 -19.41
CA LYS A 132 18.02 -10.16 -18.06
C LYS A 132 18.29 -11.55 -17.47
N THR A 133 19.37 -11.68 -16.72
CA THR A 133 19.64 -12.88 -15.92
C THR A 133 18.72 -12.95 -14.71
N GLU A 134 18.41 -14.14 -14.19
CA GLU A 134 17.55 -14.32 -13.01
C GLU A 134 18.04 -13.44 -11.82
N ALA A 135 19.35 -13.36 -11.62
CA ALA A 135 19.97 -12.53 -10.57
C ALA A 135 19.73 -11.01 -10.75
N GLU A 136 19.59 -10.53 -12.00
CA GLU A 136 19.24 -9.13 -12.28
C GLU A 136 17.75 -8.85 -12.11
N GLU A 137 16.91 -9.88 -12.26
CA GLU A 137 15.47 -9.76 -12.02
C GLU A 137 15.15 -9.70 -10.52
N GLU A 138 15.86 -10.47 -9.67
CA GLU A 138 15.67 -10.46 -8.21
C GLU A 138 15.98 -9.08 -7.57
N ASN A 139 16.87 -8.31 -8.20
CA ASN A 139 17.26 -6.97 -7.75
C ASN A 139 16.31 -5.86 -8.21
N THR A 140 15.14 -6.21 -8.72
CA THR A 140 14.14 -5.25 -9.16
C THR A 140 13.07 -5.01 -8.09
N TRP A 141 12.55 -3.79 -8.07
CA TRP A 141 11.45 -3.47 -7.17
C TRP A 141 10.17 -4.21 -7.57
N GLU A 142 10.00 -4.51 -8.86
CA GLU A 142 8.89 -5.31 -9.39
C GLU A 142 8.92 -6.72 -8.84
N TYR A 143 10.08 -7.37 -8.83
CA TYR A 143 10.24 -8.68 -8.19
C TYR A 143 9.88 -8.61 -6.71
N THR A 144 10.28 -7.54 -6.01
CA THR A 144 9.92 -7.35 -4.61
C THR A 144 8.41 -7.19 -4.42
N VAL A 145 7.73 -6.34 -5.21
CA VAL A 145 6.27 -6.17 -5.15
C VAL A 145 5.56 -7.48 -5.44
N ASN A 146 6.01 -8.22 -6.46
CA ASN A 146 5.43 -9.53 -6.80
C ASN A 146 5.63 -10.53 -5.66
N LYS A 147 6.83 -10.57 -5.06
CA LYS A 147 7.13 -11.46 -3.92
C LYS A 147 6.25 -11.14 -2.70
N VAL A 148 6.01 -9.86 -2.41
CA VAL A 148 5.05 -9.45 -1.38
C VAL A 148 3.63 -9.85 -1.74
N PHE A 149 3.20 -9.58 -2.97
CA PHE A 149 1.86 -9.93 -3.43
C PHE A 149 1.60 -11.43 -3.34
N THR A 150 2.52 -12.27 -3.80
CA THR A 150 2.38 -13.74 -3.77
C THR A 150 2.67 -14.37 -2.41
N ALA A 151 3.07 -13.60 -1.40
CA ALA A 151 3.39 -14.13 -0.07
C ALA A 151 2.17 -14.73 0.65
N HIS A 152 0.96 -14.30 0.31
CA HIS A 152 -0.28 -14.81 0.91
C HIS A 152 -1.41 -14.83 -0.13
N ALA A 153 -2.24 -15.88 -0.11
CA ALA A 153 -3.29 -16.10 -1.12
C ALA A 153 -4.38 -15.01 -1.11
N ASP A 154 -4.64 -14.43 0.06
CA ASP A 154 -5.63 -13.35 0.24
C ASP A 154 -5.05 -11.94 0.03
N ASN A 155 -3.80 -11.81 -0.42
CA ASN A 155 -3.27 -10.50 -0.76
C ASN A 155 -3.99 -9.92 -1.98
N ILE A 156 -4.15 -8.60 -1.98
CA ILE A 156 -4.85 -7.88 -3.05
C ILE A 156 -3.94 -6.76 -3.55
N LEU A 157 -3.75 -6.68 -4.86
CA LEU A 157 -3.10 -5.55 -5.52
C LEU A 157 -4.15 -4.69 -6.21
N LEU A 158 -4.26 -3.43 -5.80
CA LEU A 158 -5.13 -2.42 -6.40
C LEU A 158 -4.27 -1.39 -7.15
N GLU A 159 -4.44 -1.36 -8.47
CA GLU A 159 -3.73 -0.46 -9.38
C GLU A 159 -4.67 0.66 -9.85
N PHE A 160 -4.31 1.91 -9.57
CA PHE A 160 -5.03 3.10 -10.02
C PHE A 160 -4.19 3.81 -11.10
N THR A 161 -4.80 4.06 -12.26
CA THR A 161 -4.23 4.87 -13.36
C THR A 161 -5.17 5.99 -13.77
#